data_AF-A0A8X8KEX8-F1
#
_entry.id   AF-A0A8X8KEX8-F1
#
_cell.length_a   1.000
_cell.length_b   1.000
_cell.length_c   1.000
_cell.angle_alpha   90.00
_cell.angle_beta   90.00
_cell.angle_gamma   90.00
#
_symmetry.space_group_name_H-M   'P 1'
#
loop_
_entity.id
_entity.type
_entity.pdbx_description
1 polymer ?
#
loop_
_entity_poly.entity_id
_entity_poly.type
_entity_poly.pdbx_seq_one_letter_code
_entity_poly.pdbx_strand_id
1 'polypeptide(L)' 'MPRGPAKKKTEDTSHQSLESKLWATADKLRGHLDAADYKHVVLGLIFLKYISDRFAQRHAEIIREE' A
#
# COMPACT_ATOMS: atom_id res chain seq x y z
N MET A 1 -19.48 -6.12 42.64
CA MET A 1 -19.75 -5.34 41.41
C MET A 1 -19.05 -6.03 40.24
N PRO A 2 -19.74 -6.38 39.14
CA PRO A 2 -19.15 -7.09 38.01
C PRO A 2 -18.45 -6.12 37.04
N ARG A 3 -17.20 -6.40 36.67
CA ARG A 3 -16.53 -5.75 35.53
C ARG A 3 -16.01 -6.83 34.58
N GLY A 4 -16.64 -6.93 33.42
CA GLY A 4 -16.13 -7.60 32.24
C GLY A 4 -17.12 -7.44 31.06
N PRO A 5 -16.71 -7.65 29.79
CA PRO A 5 -15.36 -7.62 29.22
C PRO A 5 -15.18 -6.45 28.22
N ALA A 6 -13.93 -6.05 27.98
CA ALA A 6 -13.56 -5.03 26.98
C ALA A 6 -13.86 -5.52 25.55
N LYS A 7 -14.50 -4.65 24.75
CA LYS A 7 -14.87 -4.90 23.35
C LYS A 7 -13.65 -5.02 22.41
N LYS A 8 -13.74 -5.99 21.49
CA LYS A 8 -12.83 -6.33 20.38
C LYS A 8 -12.30 -5.11 19.60
N LYS A 9 -10.98 -5.04 19.43
CA LYS A 9 -10.29 -4.34 18.33
C LYS A 9 -9.45 -5.38 17.59
N THR A 10 -9.93 -5.91 16.48
CA THR A 10 -9.19 -6.93 15.70
C THR A 10 -9.02 -6.59 14.22
N GLU A 11 -9.67 -5.53 13.72
CA GLU A 11 -9.62 -5.16 12.30
C GLU A 11 -8.57 -4.07 11.99
N ASP A 12 -8.42 -3.03 12.84
CA ASP A 12 -7.46 -1.93 12.62
C ASP A 12 -5.98 -2.37 12.63
N THR A 13 -5.66 -3.43 13.37
CA THR A 13 -4.27 -3.88 13.55
C THR A 13 -3.65 -4.43 12.26
N SER A 14 -4.47 -4.98 11.36
CA SER A 14 -4.01 -5.55 10.08
C SER A 14 -3.55 -4.46 9.11
N HIS A 15 -4.38 -3.43 8.92
CA HIS A 15 -4.06 -2.29 8.05
C HIS A 15 -2.84 -1.51 8.55
N GLN A 16 -2.78 -1.24 9.86
CA GLN A 16 -1.62 -0.59 10.49
C GLN A 16 -0.33 -1.40 10.30
N SER A 17 -0.41 -2.74 10.33
CA SER A 17 0.76 -3.59 10.12
C SER A 17 1.28 -3.55 8.67
N LEU A 18 0.38 -3.43 7.69
CA LEU A 18 0.72 -3.37 6.28
C LEU A 18 1.33 -2.00 5.93
N GLU A 19 0.72 -0.92 6.41
CA GLU A 19 1.26 0.44 6.30
C GLU A 19 2.64 0.53 6.94
N SER A 20 2.84 -0.02 8.14
CA SER A 20 4.14 -0.03 8.82
C SER A 20 5.20 -0.79 8.03
N LYS A 21 4.85 -1.93 7.44
CA LYS A 21 5.76 -2.71 6.59
C LYS A 21 6.13 -1.97 5.30
N LEU A 22 5.14 -1.34 4.66
CA LEU A 22 5.36 -0.53 3.46
C LEU A 22 6.24 0.68 3.77
N TRP A 23 5.97 1.38 4.88
CA TRP A 23 6.77 2.50 5.35
C TRP A 23 8.22 2.09 5.64
N ALA A 24 8.43 0.99 6.37
CA ALA A 24 9.76 0.48 6.67
C ALA A 24 10.53 0.03 5.42
N THR A 25 9.83 -0.52 4.43
CA THR A 25 10.44 -0.92 3.15
C THR A 25 10.80 0.30 2.30
N ALA A 26 9.92 1.30 2.26
CA ALA A 26 10.16 2.57 1.59
C ALA A 26 11.34 3.31 2.21
N ASP A 27 11.41 3.43 3.53
CA ASP A 27 12.53 4.10 4.20
C ASP A 27 13.87 3.40 3.95
N LYS A 28 13.89 2.06 3.89
CA LYS A 28 15.08 1.30 3.46
C LYS A 28 15.48 1.57 2.00
N LEU A 29 14.51 1.76 1.11
CA LEU A 29 14.74 2.04 -0.32
C LEU A 29 15.06 3.51 -0.60
N ARG A 30 14.73 4.43 0.32
CA ARG A 30 15.02 5.86 0.22
C ARG A 30 16.51 6.16 0.19
N GLY A 31 17.34 5.33 0.84
CA GLY A 31 18.79 5.52 0.86
C GLY A 31 19.17 6.91 1.41
N HIS A 32 19.96 7.67 0.66
CA HIS A 32 20.44 9.00 1.06
C HIS A 32 19.56 10.15 0.50
N LEU A 33 18.42 9.87 -0.12
CA LEU A 33 17.55 10.89 -0.70
C LEU A 33 16.78 11.65 0.39
N ASP A 34 16.75 12.98 0.27
CA ASP A 34 15.92 13.79 1.14
C ASP A 34 14.43 13.48 0.93
N ALA A 35 13.63 13.64 1.99
CA ALA A 35 12.20 13.35 1.95
C ALA A 35 11.46 14.19 0.89
N ALA A 36 11.92 15.42 0.63
CA ALA A 36 11.35 16.31 -0.37
C ALA A 36 11.48 15.75 -1.79
N ASP A 37 12.56 15.06 -2.12
CA ASP A 37 12.81 14.48 -3.44
C ASP A 37 12.24 13.05 -3.55
N TYR A 38 12.32 12.27 -2.46
CA TYR A 38 11.82 10.90 -2.42
C TYR A 38 10.31 10.80 -2.70
N LYS A 39 9.53 11.81 -2.29
CA LYS A 39 8.07 11.85 -2.54
C LYS A 39 7.73 11.80 -4.03
N HIS A 40 8.51 12.45 -4.90
CA HIS A 40 8.25 12.49 -6.33
C HIS A 40 8.50 11.13 -6.97
N VAL A 41 9.56 10.44 -6.54
CA VAL A 41 9.90 9.10 -7.02
C VAL A 41 8.86 8.08 -6.55
N VAL A 42 8.52 8.06 -5.26
CA VAL A 42 7.55 7.11 -4.70
C VAL A 42 6.17 7.30 -5.30
N LEU A 43 5.67 8.54 -5.37
CA LEU A 43 4.36 8.81 -5.96
C LEU A 43 4.35 8.47 -7.45
N GLY A 44 5.44 8.74 -8.18
CA GLY A 44 5.60 8.33 -9.58
C GLY A 44 5.53 6.81 -9.76
N LEU A 45 6.20 6.04 -8.90
CA LEU A 45 6.19 4.57 -8.95
C LEU A 45 4.82 3.98 -8.60
N ILE A 46 4.14 4.52 -7.59
CA ILE A 46 2.77 4.10 -7.24
C ILE A 46 1.82 4.37 -8.41
N PHE A 47 1.92 5.55 -9.01
CA PHE A 47 1.11 5.94 -10.15
C PHE A 47 1.36 5.05 -11.37
N LEU A 48 2.62 4.77 -11.69
CA LEU A 48 2.99 3.88 -12.80
C LEU A 48 2.47 2.45 -12.57
N LYS A 49 2.61 1.92 -11.34
CA LYS A 49 2.07 0.61 -10.99
C LYS A 49 0.56 0.56 -11.16
N TYR A 50 -0.15 1.61 -10.72
CA TYR A 50 -1.60 1.70 -10.86
C TYR A 50 -2.03 1.67 -12.34
N ILE A 51 -1.38 2.46 -13.20
CA ILE A 51 -1.70 2.45 -14.64
C ILE A 51 -1.40 1.08 -15.25
N SER A 52 -0.23 0.50 -14.94
CA SER A 52 0.15 -0.82 -15.44
C SER A 52 -0.88 -1.89 -15.05
N ASP A 53 -1.38 -1.86 -13.81
CA ASP A 53 -2.35 -2.82 -13.32
C ASP A 53 -3.72 -2.63 -13.97
N ARG A 54 -4.16 -1.39 -14.13
CA ARG A 54 -5.42 -1.08 -14.82
C ARG A 54 -5.36 -1.48 -16.29
N PHE A 55 -4.24 -1.20 -16.95
CA PHE A 55 -4.04 -1.60 -18.34
C PHE A 55 -4.04 -3.12 -18.47
N ALA A 56 -3.30 -3.83 -17.62
CA ALA A 56 -3.26 -5.29 -17.62
C ALA A 56 -4.64 -5.92 -17.37
N GLN A 57 -5.43 -5.36 -16.45
CA GLN A 57 -6.82 -5.77 -16.21
C GLN A 57 -7.68 -5.62 -17.47
N ARG A 58 -7.68 -4.45 -18.09
CA ARG A 58 -8.48 -4.17 -19.29
C ARG A 58 -8.04 -5.02 -20.48
N HIS A 59 -6.74 -5.23 -20.63
CA HIS A 59 -6.19 -6.10 -21.67
C HIS A 59 -6.61 -7.57 -21.45
N ALA A 60 -6.58 -8.06 -20.22
CA ALA A 60 -7.03 -9.41 -19.88
C ALA A 60 -8.54 -9.60 -20.05
N GLU A 61 -9.34 -8.55 -19.82
CA GLU A 61 -10.78 -8.55 -20.12
C GLU A 61 -11.01 -8.72 -21.63
N ILE A 62 -10.33 -7.92 -22.45
CA ILE A 62 -10.47 -7.97 -23.92
C ILE A 62 -10.04 -9.33 -24.48
N ILE A 63 -8.91 -9.88 -24.03
CA ILE A 63 -8.45 -11.21 -24.46
C ILE A 63 -9.40 -12.34 -24.07
N ARG A 64 -10.16 -12.19 -22.98
CA ARG A 64 -11.15 -13.21 -22.57
C ARG A 64 -12.45 -13.14 -23.37
N GLU A 65 -12.73 -12.00 -24.00
CA GLU A 65 -13.91 -11.80 -24.83
C GLU A 65 -13.69 -12.29 -26.28
N GLU A 66 -12.44 -12.44 -26.73
CA GLU A 66 -12.05 -13.18 -27.95
C GLU A 66 -11.91 -14.69 -27.71
#